data_AF-A0A662GMI7-F1
#
_entry.id   AF-A0A662GMI7-F1
#
_cell.length_a   1.000
_cell.length_b   1.000
_cell.length_c   1.000
_cell.angle_alpha   90.00
_cell.angle_beta   90.00
_cell.angle_gamma   90.00
#
_symmetry.space_group_name_H-M   'P 1'
#
loop_
_entity.id
_entity.type
_entity.pdbx_description
1 polymer ?
#
loop_
_entity_poly.entity_id
_entity_poly.type
_entity_poly.pdbx_seq_one_letter_code
_entity_poly.pdbx_strand_id
1 'polypeptide(L)'
;LIFVAFDVAEIAPHIVASAAQAVFLVVAVSVGLTLALLIGLGLKEEAVVLVSTEAEVVKPGMKIEVDGVKGLVKRVSTFLIEVEDEEHNIHVLPKRELLQKGFTIIRE
;
A
#
# COMPACT_ATOMS: atom_id res chain seq x y z
N LEU A 1 27.35 -20.32 -53.13
CA LEU A 1 26.01 -19.69 -53.03
C LEU A 1 25.02 -20.56 -52.25
N ILE A 2 24.81 -21.83 -52.61
CA ILE A 2 23.90 -22.74 -51.89
C ILE A 2 24.30 -22.91 -50.41
N PHE A 3 25.57 -23.14 -50.10
CA PHE A 3 26.06 -23.27 -48.73
C PHE A 3 25.84 -22.02 -47.86
N VAL A 4 26.09 -20.82 -48.43
CA VAL A 4 25.85 -19.54 -47.73
C VAL A 4 24.35 -19.35 -47.45
N ALA A 5 23.47 -19.79 -48.35
CA ALA A 5 22.03 -19.71 -48.13
C ALA A 5 21.55 -20.66 -47.02
N PHE A 6 22.14 -21.84 -46.87
CA PHE A 6 21.84 -22.78 -45.78
C PHE A 6 22.31 -22.25 -44.42
N ASP A 7 23.54 -21.71 -44.32
CA ASP A 7 24.03 -21.10 -43.08
C ASP A 7 23.16 -19.90 -42.65
N VAL A 8 22.77 -19.04 -43.61
CA VAL A 8 21.89 -17.89 -43.31
C VAL A 8 20.49 -18.36 -42.90
N ALA A 9 19.98 -19.43 -43.49
CA ALA A 9 18.68 -20.00 -43.12
C ALA A 9 18.66 -20.66 -41.74
N GLU A 10 19.80 -21.15 -41.25
CA GLU A 10 19.93 -21.73 -39.91
C GLU A 10 20.16 -20.63 -38.84
N ILE A 11 20.94 -19.61 -39.15
CA ILE A 11 21.30 -18.52 -38.21
C ILE A 11 20.17 -17.50 -38.05
N ALA A 12 19.42 -17.19 -39.12
CA ALA A 12 18.37 -16.17 -39.08
C ALA A 12 17.26 -16.48 -38.05
N PRO A 13 16.73 -17.71 -37.93
CA PRO A 13 15.78 -18.08 -36.89
C PRO A 13 16.31 -17.90 -35.47
N HIS A 14 17.59 -18.21 -35.23
CA HIS A 14 18.21 -18.04 -33.91
C HIS A 14 18.33 -16.58 -33.51
N ILE A 15 18.71 -15.71 -34.43
CA ILE A 15 18.80 -14.26 -34.17
C ILE A 15 17.41 -13.69 -33.90
N VAL A 16 16.40 -14.07 -34.70
CA VAL A 16 15.01 -13.61 -34.51
C VAL A 16 14.45 -14.09 -33.18
N ALA A 17 14.68 -15.36 -32.81
CA ALA A 17 14.24 -15.91 -31.53
C ALA A 17 14.92 -15.20 -30.34
N SER A 18 16.22 -14.93 -30.43
CA SER A 18 16.97 -14.20 -29.41
C SER A 18 16.46 -12.77 -29.23
N ALA A 19 16.22 -12.06 -30.34
CA ALA A 19 15.65 -10.72 -30.32
C ALA A 19 14.22 -10.72 -29.73
N ALA A 20 13.38 -11.68 -30.14
CA ALA A 20 12.03 -11.82 -29.59
C ALA A 20 12.07 -12.09 -28.08
N GLN A 21 12.95 -12.98 -27.60
CA GLN A 21 13.09 -13.28 -26.18
C GLN A 21 13.50 -12.03 -25.37
N ALA A 22 14.43 -11.24 -25.88
CA ALA A 22 14.84 -9.99 -25.24
C ALA A 22 13.68 -9.00 -25.14
N VAL A 23 12.91 -8.84 -26.23
CA VAL A 23 11.73 -7.96 -26.25
C VAL A 23 10.67 -8.44 -25.26
N PHE A 24 10.34 -9.73 -25.26
CA PHE A 24 9.37 -10.30 -24.32
C PHE A 24 9.80 -10.15 -22.87
N LEU A 25 11.09 -10.33 -22.57
CA LEU A 25 11.62 -10.14 -21.23
C LEU A 25 11.44 -8.69 -20.76
N VAL A 26 11.79 -7.72 -21.62
CA VAL A 26 11.62 -6.29 -21.30
C VAL A 26 10.14 -5.96 -21.07
N VAL A 27 9.24 -6.48 -21.90
CA VAL A 27 7.79 -6.30 -21.73
C VAL A 27 7.32 -6.91 -20.40
N ALA A 28 7.71 -8.14 -20.09
CA ALA A 28 7.32 -8.81 -18.86
C ALA A 28 7.80 -8.06 -17.62
N VAL A 29 9.05 -7.60 -17.61
CA VAL A 29 9.60 -6.78 -16.52
C VAL A 29 8.86 -5.46 -16.39
N SER A 30 8.57 -4.79 -17.52
CA SER A 30 7.87 -3.51 -17.52
C SER A 30 6.45 -3.63 -16.95
N VAL A 31 5.71 -4.66 -17.36
CA VAL A 31 4.36 -4.93 -16.86
C VAL A 31 4.42 -5.31 -15.38
N GLY A 32 5.33 -6.18 -14.98
CA GLY A 32 5.51 -6.58 -13.59
C GLY A 32 5.84 -5.40 -12.68
N LEU A 33 6.77 -4.54 -13.10
CA LEU A 33 7.14 -3.34 -12.35
C LEU A 33 5.97 -2.35 -12.27
N THR A 34 5.24 -2.15 -13.36
CA THR A 34 4.07 -1.27 -13.39
C THR A 34 2.99 -1.75 -12.41
N LEU A 35 2.69 -3.06 -12.40
CA LEU A 35 1.74 -3.65 -11.46
C LEU A 35 2.21 -3.51 -10.02
N ALA A 36 3.48 -3.78 -9.74
CA ALA A 36 4.05 -3.62 -8.41
C ALA A 36 3.94 -2.17 -7.90
N LEU A 37 4.19 -1.19 -8.78
CA LEU A 37 4.04 0.23 -8.45
C LEU A 37 2.58 0.61 -8.23
N LEU A 38 1.65 0.14 -9.06
CA LEU A 38 0.22 0.42 -8.88
C LEU A 38 -0.29 -0.13 -7.53
N ILE A 39 0.09 -1.37 -7.19
CA ILE A 39 -0.28 -1.98 -5.91
C ILE A 39 0.38 -1.23 -4.75
N GLY A 40 1.68 -0.96 -4.85
CA GLY A 40 2.43 -0.24 -3.82
C GLY A 40 1.90 1.17 -3.56
N LEU A 41 1.52 1.89 -4.62
CA LEU A 41 0.87 3.21 -4.50
C LEU A 41 -0.53 3.10 -3.90
N GLY A 42 -1.30 2.09 -4.29
CA GLY A 42 -2.65 1.85 -3.76
C GLY A 42 -2.67 1.52 -2.27
N LEU A 43 -1.61 0.89 -1.74
CA LEU A 43 -1.47 0.53 -0.33
C LEU A 43 -0.61 1.52 0.48
N LYS A 44 -0.17 2.62 -0.15
CA LYS A 44 0.77 3.57 0.46
C LYS A 44 0.24 4.12 1.78
N GLU A 45 -1.04 4.40 1.85
CA GLU A 45 -1.65 5.10 3.00
C GLU A 45 -1.86 4.15 4.19
N GLU A 46 -2.21 2.90 3.93
CA GLU A 46 -2.35 1.84 4.93
C GLU A 46 -0.99 1.40 5.45
N ALA A 47 0.04 1.39 4.59
CA ALA A 47 1.40 1.04 4.98
C ALA A 47 1.95 2.01 6.04
N VAL A 48 1.62 3.30 5.96
CA VAL A 48 2.02 4.29 6.99
C VAL A 48 1.42 3.93 8.35
N VAL A 49 0.18 3.46 8.40
CA VAL A 49 -0.46 3.06 9.66
C VAL A 49 0.17 1.79 10.24
N LEU A 50 0.59 0.85 9.38
CA LEU A 50 1.25 -0.39 9.83
C LEU A 50 2.66 -0.16 10.39
N VAL A 51 3.40 0.82 9.84
CA VAL A 51 4.79 1.09 10.22
C VAL A 51 4.88 2.15 11.33
N SER A 52 3.85 2.98 11.50
CA SER A 52 3.84 4.04 12.51
C SER A 52 3.61 3.50 13.92
N THR A 53 4.59 3.75 14.80
CA THR A 53 4.50 3.47 16.25
C THR A 53 3.63 4.50 16.99
N GLU A 54 3.38 5.68 16.39
CA GLU A 54 2.57 6.74 16.99
C GLU A 54 1.09 6.35 17.09
N ALA A 55 0.61 5.51 16.16
CA ALA A 55 -0.75 4.99 16.18
C ALA A 55 -0.99 3.91 17.27
N GLU A 56 0.05 3.50 18.01
CA GLU A 56 -0.04 2.63 19.18
C GLU A 56 -0.21 3.39 20.50
N VAL A 57 -0.02 4.72 20.48
CA VAL A 57 -0.15 5.57 21.68
C VAL A 57 -1.59 5.59 22.18
N VAL A 58 -2.57 5.50 21.26
CA VAL A 58 -3.99 5.45 21.60
C VAL A 58 -4.39 4.06 22.09
N LYS A 59 -4.82 3.97 23.34
CA LYS A 59 -5.25 2.75 24.02
C LYS A 59 -6.74 2.82 24.39
N PRO A 60 -7.43 1.67 24.49
CA PRO A 60 -8.76 1.62 25.08
C PRO A 60 -8.79 2.24 26.49
N GLY A 61 -9.83 3.01 26.78
CA GLY A 61 -10.00 3.72 28.06
C GLY A 61 -9.55 5.18 28.06
N MET A 62 -8.78 5.61 27.05
CA MET A 62 -8.37 7.01 26.92
C MET A 62 -9.51 7.88 26.40
N LYS A 63 -9.61 9.13 26.88
CA LYS A 63 -10.50 10.14 26.28
C LYS A 63 -9.70 11.01 25.32
N ILE A 64 -10.05 10.97 24.03
CA ILE A 64 -9.33 11.66 22.96
C ILE A 64 -10.25 12.61 22.21
N GLU A 65 -9.62 13.58 21.54
CA GLU A 65 -10.28 14.49 20.60
C GLU A 65 -9.55 14.44 19.25
N VAL A 66 -10.31 14.13 18.19
CA VAL A 66 -9.83 13.96 16.82
C VAL A 66 -10.86 14.58 15.88
N ASP A 67 -10.46 15.59 15.11
CA ASP A 67 -11.32 16.23 14.10
C ASP A 67 -12.72 16.66 14.62
N GLY A 68 -12.77 17.17 15.85
CA GLY A 68 -14.00 17.58 16.51
C GLY A 68 -14.82 16.44 17.15
N VAL A 69 -14.45 15.18 16.94
CA VAL A 69 -15.01 14.03 17.66
C VAL A 69 -14.28 13.87 18.99
N LYS A 70 -15.01 14.08 20.10
CA LYS A 70 -14.50 13.97 21.45
C LYS A 70 -15.19 12.83 22.18
N GLY A 71 -14.41 11.86 22.66
CA GLY A 71 -14.99 10.67 23.25
C GLY A 71 -14.00 9.69 23.86
N LEU A 72 -14.54 8.62 24.45
CA LEU A 72 -13.80 7.54 25.07
C LEU A 72 -13.46 6.47 24.03
N VAL A 73 -12.20 6.09 23.94
CA VAL A 73 -11.77 4.98 23.07
C VAL A 73 -12.23 3.66 23.67
N LYS A 74 -13.13 2.96 22.99
CA LYS A 74 -13.63 1.64 23.41
C LYS A 74 -12.76 0.50 22.91
N ARG A 75 -12.35 0.59 21.65
CA ARG A 75 -11.61 -0.45 20.97
C ARG A 75 -10.61 0.16 20.01
N VAL A 76 -9.46 -0.47 19.94
CA VAL A 76 -8.37 -0.13 19.02
C VAL A 76 -8.04 -1.38 18.23
N SER A 77 -8.13 -1.28 16.90
CA SER A 77 -7.75 -2.32 15.95
C SER A 77 -6.51 -1.87 15.18
N THR A 78 -6.03 -2.68 14.23
CA THR A 78 -4.84 -2.36 13.43
C THR A 78 -5.00 -1.06 12.64
N PHE A 79 -6.18 -0.84 12.03
CA PHE A 79 -6.42 0.32 11.16
C PHE A 79 -7.49 1.29 11.67
N LEU A 80 -8.30 0.86 12.64
CA LEU A 80 -9.48 1.59 13.10
C LEU A 80 -9.45 1.78 14.61
N ILE A 81 -10.11 2.85 15.06
CA ILE A 81 -10.45 3.10 16.45
C ILE A 81 -11.94 3.34 16.58
N GLU A 82 -12.52 2.88 17.68
CA GLU A 82 -13.91 3.11 18.04
C GLU A 82 -13.94 4.10 19.21
N VAL A 83 -14.58 5.24 19.00
CA VAL A 83 -14.69 6.34 19.96
C VAL A 83 -16.16 6.54 20.32
N GLU A 84 -16.50 6.42 21.60
CA GLU A 84 -17.84 6.69 22.13
C GLU A 84 -17.93 8.15 22.58
N ASP A 85 -18.85 8.94 22.01
CA ASP A 85 -19.09 10.32 22.41
C ASP A 85 -19.91 10.44 23.72
N GLU A 86 -20.18 11.66 24.18
CA GLU A 86 -20.95 11.89 25.41
C GLU A 86 -22.44 11.53 25.28
N GLU A 87 -22.93 11.39 24.05
CA GLU A 87 -24.30 10.95 23.73
C GLU A 87 -24.40 9.42 23.59
N HIS A 88 -23.31 8.68 23.83
CA HIS A 88 -23.17 7.23 23.66
C HIS A 88 -23.25 6.73 22.20
N ASN A 89 -22.97 7.59 21.21
CA ASN A 89 -22.80 7.15 19.83
C ASN A 89 -21.37 6.65 19.59
N ILE A 90 -21.24 5.56 18.83
CA ILE A 90 -19.95 4.98 18.45
C ILE A 90 -19.51 5.54 17.10
N HIS A 91 -18.40 6.26 17.11
CA HIS A 91 -17.72 6.78 15.92
C HIS A 91 -16.54 5.86 15.58
N VAL A 92 -16.55 5.31 14.36
CA VAL A 92 -15.45 4.49 13.85
C VAL A 92 -14.54 5.36 13.01
N LEU A 93 -13.32 5.61 13.49
CA LEU A 93 -12.35 6.48 12.82
C LEU A 93 -11.15 5.66 12.36
N PRO A 94 -10.64 5.90 11.13
CA PRO A 94 -9.39 5.30 10.68
C PRO A 94 -8.20 5.93 11.41
N LYS A 95 -7.25 5.10 11.87
CA LYS A 95 -6.01 5.53 12.53
C LYS A 95 -5.17 6.47 11.67
N ARG A 96 -5.28 6.38 10.34
CA ARG A 96 -4.65 7.33 9.41
C ARG A 96 -5.03 8.78 9.73
N GLU A 97 -6.26 9.04 10.15
CA GLU A 97 -6.69 10.39 10.50
C GLU A 97 -6.00 10.92 11.76
N LEU A 98 -5.67 10.06 12.72
CA LEU A 98 -4.85 10.44 13.88
C LEU A 98 -3.47 10.93 13.47
N LEU A 99 -2.86 10.27 12.49
CA LEU A 99 -1.52 10.61 11.99
C LEU A 99 -1.53 11.87 11.11
N GLN A 100 -2.60 12.09 10.34
CA GLN A 100 -2.71 13.23 9.43
C GLN A 100 -3.18 14.52 10.09
N LYS A 101 -4.22 14.42 10.92
CA LYS A 101 -4.87 15.58 11.56
C LYS A 101 -4.33 15.84 12.98
N GLY A 102 -3.60 14.88 13.54
CA GLY A 102 -3.22 14.90 14.94
C GLY A 102 -4.39 14.56 15.86
N PHE A 103 -4.09 14.33 17.14
CA PHE A 103 -5.09 14.09 18.16
C PHE A 103 -4.63 14.68 19.50
N THR A 104 -5.60 15.00 20.36
CA THR A 104 -5.33 15.47 21.72
C THR A 104 -5.82 14.44 22.74
N ILE A 105 -4.98 14.11 23.71
CA ILE A 105 -5.36 13.27 24.85
C ILE A 105 -5.92 14.20 25.92
N ILE A 106 -7.21 14.03 26.23
CA ILE A 106 -7.91 14.82 27.24
C ILE A 106 -7.75 14.17 28.62
N ARG A 107 -7.74 12.84 28.66
CA ARG A 107 -7.58 12.05 29.90
C ARG A 107 -7.04 10.66 29.58
N GLU A 108 -6.01 10.25 30.32
CA GLU A 108 -5.49 8.87 30.36
C GLU A 108 -6.22 7.99 31.38
#